data_AF-A0A7W9AVR4-F1
#
_entry.id   AF-A0A7W9AVR4-F1
#
_cell.length_a   1.000
_cell.length_b   1.000
_cell.length_c   1.000
_cell.angle_alpha   90.00
_cell.angle_beta   90.00
_cell.angle_gamma   90.00
#
_symmetry.space_group_name_H-M   'P 1'
#
loop_
_entity.id
_entity.type
_entity.pdbx_description
1 polymer ?
#
loop_
_entity_poly.entity_id
_entity_poly.type
_entity_poly.pdbx_seq_one_letter_code
_entity_poly.pdbx_strand_id
1 'polypeptide(L)'
;MTAKTIQTRRKGHALLVALGLAAMTLSACSSYRPAPPAFHEALNQPYMLDAGDRVRITVFEQSSLTNTYNVDQAGYIAFPLVGSIPARGKTSKQLEGLIASKLRGGYLRDPDVSVEIDRYRPIFVMGEVGAAGQYSYVPGMTAQKAIAAAGGFSPRASQENVDITRQFNGKVLTGRVLISGPILPGDTIYVRERLF
;
A
#
# COMPACT_ATOMS: atom_id res chain seq x y z
N MET A 1 21.17 50.62 -73.46
CA MET A 1 22.39 50.27 -72.69
C MET A 1 21.98 50.16 -71.22
N THR A 2 21.56 48.97 -70.78
CA THR A 2 22.34 47.94 -70.05
C THR A 2 22.66 48.29 -68.60
N ALA A 3 21.89 47.72 -67.66
CA ALA A 3 22.41 47.17 -66.41
C ALA A 3 21.40 46.18 -65.79
N LYS A 4 21.82 44.92 -65.69
CA LYS A 4 21.25 43.81 -64.91
C LYS A 4 21.47 44.09 -63.41
N THR A 5 20.49 43.77 -62.55
CA THR A 5 20.79 43.31 -61.17
C THR A 5 19.73 42.32 -60.69
N ILE A 6 20.14 41.06 -60.61
CA ILE A 6 19.51 39.97 -59.84
C ILE A 6 20.20 39.98 -58.48
N GLN A 7 19.46 40.02 -57.35
CA GLN A 7 19.83 39.44 -56.04
C GLN A 7 18.65 39.57 -55.05
N THR A 8 17.93 38.47 -54.79
CA THR A 8 17.99 37.63 -53.56
C THR A 8 17.60 38.30 -52.24
N ARG A 9 16.58 37.76 -51.55
CA ARG A 9 16.75 37.00 -50.29
C ARG A 9 15.43 36.52 -49.67
N ARG A 10 15.23 35.19 -49.72
CA ARG A 10 14.42 34.40 -48.77
C ARG A 10 15.06 34.47 -47.38
N LYS A 11 14.49 35.21 -46.42
CA LYS A 11 14.95 35.20 -45.01
C LYS A 11 13.81 35.34 -43.98
N GLY A 12 12.61 34.85 -44.27
CA GLY A 12 11.46 34.94 -43.35
C GLY A 12 11.18 33.69 -42.50
N HIS A 13 11.41 32.48 -43.03
CA HIS A 13 10.85 31.27 -42.43
C HIS A 13 11.80 30.47 -41.54
N ALA A 14 13.11 30.76 -41.54
CA ALA A 14 14.08 30.00 -40.74
C ALA A 14 14.03 30.35 -39.24
N LEU A 15 13.53 31.54 -38.86
CA LEU A 15 13.53 32.00 -37.47
C LEU A 15 12.35 31.44 -36.65
N LEU A 16 11.21 31.14 -37.29
CA LEU A 16 10.01 30.61 -36.62
C LEU A 16 10.08 29.10 -36.36
N VAL A 17 10.81 28.35 -37.18
CA VAL A 17 11.00 26.89 -36.99
C VAL A 17 11.98 26.60 -35.84
N ALA A 18 12.97 27.47 -35.64
CA ALA A 18 13.95 27.32 -34.56
C ALA A 18 13.34 27.53 -33.16
N LEU A 19 12.28 28.35 -33.03
CA LEU A 19 11.59 28.56 -31.74
C LEU A 19 10.61 27.42 -31.41
N GLY A 20 10.02 26.78 -32.42
CA GLY A 20 9.09 25.65 -32.23
C GLY A 20 9.79 24.35 -31.80
N LEU A 21 11.04 24.13 -32.24
CA LEU A 21 11.81 22.94 -31.89
C LEU A 21 12.43 23.00 -30.47
N ALA A 22 12.64 24.20 -29.92
CA ALA A 22 13.19 24.40 -28.57
C ALA A 22 12.16 24.14 -27.44
N ALA A 23 10.86 24.14 -27.75
CA ALA A 23 9.79 23.92 -26.77
C ALA A 23 9.52 22.42 -26.49
N MET A 24 10.01 21.50 -27.32
CA MET A 24 9.77 20.06 -27.18
C MET A 24 10.83 19.33 -26.33
N THR A 25 11.93 19.98 -25.94
CA THR A 25 13.07 19.35 -25.26
C THR A 25 13.05 19.47 -23.73
N LEU A 26 12.02 20.08 -23.13
CA LEU A 26 11.97 20.34 -21.68
C LEU A 26 11.04 19.41 -20.88
N SER A 27 10.34 18.47 -21.52
CA SER A 27 9.37 17.59 -20.81
C SER A 27 9.95 16.24 -20.34
N ALA A 28 11.25 16.00 -20.44
CA ALA A 28 11.82 14.65 -20.27
C ALA A 28 12.44 14.32 -18.89
N CYS A 29 12.52 15.25 -17.94
CA CYS A 29 13.22 15.02 -16.67
C CYS A 29 12.35 15.30 -15.44
N SER A 30 11.33 14.47 -15.19
CA SER A 30 10.86 14.27 -13.82
C SER A 30 10.30 12.85 -13.66
N SER A 31 11.20 11.90 -13.40
CA SER A 31 10.89 10.54 -12.98
C SER A 31 10.58 10.44 -11.47
N TYR A 32 10.27 11.58 -10.83
CA TYR A 32 9.70 11.63 -9.49
C TYR A 32 8.18 11.58 -9.60
N ARG A 33 7.60 10.44 -9.21
CA ARG A 33 6.15 10.30 -8.99
C ARG A 33 5.88 10.39 -7.50
N PRO A 34 5.42 11.54 -6.98
CA PRO A 34 5.02 11.64 -5.59
C PRO A 34 3.86 10.67 -5.32
N ALA A 35 3.75 10.21 -4.08
CA ALA A 35 2.63 9.39 -3.67
C ALA A 35 1.28 10.10 -3.93
N PRO A 36 0.30 9.44 -4.57
CA PRO A 36 -1.01 10.04 -4.83
C PRO A 36 -1.69 10.50 -3.52
N PRO A 37 -2.62 11.49 -3.55
CA PRO A 37 -3.35 11.91 -2.34
C PRO A 37 -4.04 10.75 -1.61
N ALA A 38 -4.63 9.81 -2.35
CA ALA A 38 -5.27 8.61 -1.81
C ALA A 38 -4.31 7.71 -1.00
N PHE A 39 -2.99 7.80 -1.24
CA PHE A 39 -1.99 7.07 -0.46
C PHE A 39 -1.95 7.54 0.99
N HIS A 40 -2.09 8.85 1.20
CA HIS A 40 -2.10 9.46 2.53
C HIS A 40 -3.45 9.30 3.22
N GLU A 41 -4.54 9.33 2.45
CA GLU A 41 -5.90 9.09 2.98
C GLU A 41 -5.99 7.73 3.69
N ALA A 42 -5.38 6.69 3.12
CA ALA A 42 -5.36 5.35 3.69
C ALA A 42 -4.76 5.28 5.11
N LEU A 43 -3.89 6.22 5.48
CA LEU A 43 -3.27 6.27 6.82
C LEU A 43 -4.24 6.75 7.92
N ASN A 44 -5.26 7.51 7.54
CA ASN A 44 -6.21 8.10 8.47
C ASN A 44 -7.48 7.26 8.64
N GLN A 45 -7.62 6.17 7.87
CA GLN A 45 -8.78 5.30 7.94
C GLN A 45 -8.62 4.25 9.06
N PRO A 46 -9.70 3.86 9.73
CA PRO A 46 -9.68 2.73 10.64
C PRO A 46 -9.18 1.48 9.93
N TYR A 47 -8.43 0.64 10.66
CA TYR A 47 -7.97 -0.62 10.11
C TYR A 47 -9.15 -1.51 9.72
N MET A 48 -9.13 -1.99 8.48
CA MET A 48 -10.08 -2.95 7.95
C MET A 48 -9.38 -4.28 7.73
N LEU A 49 -10.03 -5.34 8.16
CA LEU A 49 -9.58 -6.71 7.96
C LEU A 49 -9.53 -7.04 6.48
N ASP A 50 -8.54 -7.84 6.10
CA ASP A 50 -8.40 -8.43 4.77
C ASP A 50 -7.71 -9.80 4.86
N ALA A 51 -7.58 -10.48 3.73
CA ALA A 51 -6.89 -11.75 3.60
C ALA A 51 -5.49 -11.69 4.22
N GLY A 52 -5.15 -12.75 4.96
CA GLY A 52 -3.86 -12.87 5.66
C GLY A 52 -3.86 -12.31 7.08
N ASP A 53 -4.91 -11.62 7.52
CA ASP A 53 -5.10 -11.27 8.92
C ASP A 53 -5.46 -12.49 9.77
N ARG A 54 -5.09 -12.43 11.04
CA ARG A 54 -5.55 -13.37 12.07
C ARG A 54 -6.19 -12.59 13.19
N VAL A 55 -7.39 -12.99 13.57
CA VAL A 55 -8.15 -12.39 14.65
C VAL A 55 -8.31 -13.37 15.80
N ARG A 56 -8.25 -12.87 17.03
CA ARG A 56 -8.68 -13.60 18.22
C ARG A 56 -10.12 -13.22 18.48
N ILE A 57 -10.99 -14.23 18.52
CA ILE A 57 -12.40 -14.04 18.82
C ILE A 57 -12.64 -14.68 20.18
N THR A 58 -13.16 -13.90 21.11
CA THR A 58 -13.53 -14.34 22.45
C THR A 58 -15.04 -14.26 22.57
N VAL A 59 -15.66 -15.38 22.94
CA VAL A 59 -17.09 -15.44 23.23
C VAL A 59 -17.23 -15.77 24.71
N PHE A 60 -17.81 -14.84 25.49
CA PHE A 60 -17.88 -14.97 26.95
C PHE A 60 -18.59 -16.27 27.35
N GLU A 61 -18.03 -16.96 28.35
CA GLU A 61 -18.50 -18.28 28.83
C GLU A 61 -18.53 -19.40 27.77
N GLN A 62 -17.99 -19.18 26.58
CA GLN A 62 -17.96 -20.15 25.47
C GLN A 62 -16.51 -20.43 25.05
N SER A 63 -15.81 -21.24 25.85
CA SER A 63 -14.42 -21.61 25.59
C SER A 63 -14.23 -22.39 24.28
N SER A 64 -15.24 -23.16 23.86
CA SER A 64 -15.24 -23.90 22.59
C SER A 64 -15.33 -23.00 21.35
N LEU A 65 -15.85 -21.78 21.50
CA LEU A 65 -15.95 -20.78 20.43
C LEU A 65 -14.79 -19.76 20.48
N THR A 66 -14.10 -19.68 21.61
CA THR A 66 -13.00 -18.74 21.85
C THR A 66 -11.69 -19.28 21.27
N ASN A 67 -11.25 -18.73 20.14
CA ASN A 67 -10.04 -19.16 19.45
C ASN A 67 -9.49 -18.06 18.53
N THR A 68 -8.35 -18.32 17.89
CA THR A 68 -7.82 -17.52 16.79
C THR A 68 -8.29 -18.05 15.44
N TYR A 69 -8.68 -17.15 14.55
CA TYR A 69 -9.21 -17.46 13.24
C TYR A 69 -8.49 -16.64 12.17
N ASN A 70 -8.19 -17.27 11.04
CA ASN A 70 -7.55 -16.61 9.91
C ASN A 70 -8.60 -16.07 8.94
N VAL A 71 -8.33 -14.91 8.35
CA VAL A 71 -9.08 -14.38 7.21
C VAL A 71 -8.52 -15.02 5.94
N ASP A 72 -9.34 -15.81 5.25
CA ASP A 72 -8.96 -16.52 4.04
C ASP A 72 -8.78 -15.59 2.82
N GLN A 73 -8.35 -16.16 1.68
CA GLN A 73 -8.15 -15.42 0.44
C GLN A 73 -9.44 -14.77 -0.09
N ALA A 74 -10.60 -15.38 0.16
CA ALA A 74 -11.90 -14.86 -0.23
C ALA A 74 -12.39 -13.74 0.72
N GLY A 75 -11.72 -13.54 1.86
CA GLY A 75 -12.05 -12.52 2.85
C GLY A 75 -13.02 -13.01 3.92
N TYR A 76 -13.14 -14.32 4.14
CA TYR A 76 -14.03 -14.93 5.11
C TYR A 76 -13.26 -15.52 6.29
N ILE A 77 -13.98 -15.68 7.40
CA ILE A 77 -13.58 -16.46 8.56
C ILE A 77 -14.51 -17.65 8.68
N ALA A 78 -13.94 -18.86 8.82
CA ALA A 78 -14.70 -20.04 9.19
C ALA A 78 -14.92 -20.04 10.72
N PHE A 79 -16.16 -19.84 11.14
CA PHE A 79 -16.52 -19.79 12.56
C PHE A 79 -17.47 -20.95 12.92
N PRO A 80 -17.29 -21.62 14.08
CA PRO A 80 -18.16 -22.72 14.48
C PRO A 80 -19.62 -22.30 14.57
N LEU A 81 -20.53 -23.25 14.31
CA LEU A 81 -22.00 -23.10 14.35
C LEU A 81 -22.57 -22.26 13.19
N VAL A 82 -21.98 -21.11 12.87
CA VAL A 82 -22.53 -20.13 11.91
C VAL A 82 -21.81 -20.14 10.55
N GLY A 83 -20.77 -20.96 10.40
CA GLY A 83 -20.07 -21.19 9.14
C GLY A 83 -19.20 -20.01 8.71
N SER A 84 -19.23 -19.69 7.41
CA SER A 84 -18.39 -18.65 6.83
C SER A 84 -18.96 -17.25 7.11
N ILE A 85 -18.14 -16.38 7.70
CA ILE A 85 -18.48 -14.99 8.03
C ILE A 85 -17.62 -14.04 7.21
N PRO A 86 -18.21 -13.06 6.48
CA PRO A 86 -17.43 -12.09 5.73
C PRO A 86 -16.69 -11.13 6.67
N ALA A 87 -15.36 -11.12 6.58
CA ALA A 87 -14.47 -10.28 7.39
C ALA A 87 -13.82 -9.14 6.59
N ARG A 88 -13.57 -9.34 5.28
CA ARG A 88 -12.94 -8.32 4.43
C ARG A 88 -13.72 -7.00 4.49
N GLY A 89 -12.97 -5.90 4.67
CA GLY A 89 -13.54 -4.55 4.73
C GLY A 89 -14.34 -4.28 6.00
N LYS A 90 -14.29 -5.16 7.01
CA LYS A 90 -14.90 -4.94 8.32
C LYS A 90 -13.83 -4.48 9.31
N THR A 91 -14.18 -3.58 10.21
CA THR A 91 -13.39 -3.35 11.42
C THR A 91 -13.62 -4.49 12.42
N SER A 92 -12.75 -4.62 13.43
CA SER A 92 -12.96 -5.58 14.53
C SER A 92 -14.34 -5.44 15.16
N LYS A 93 -14.75 -4.20 15.47
CA LYS A 93 -16.06 -3.88 16.03
C LYS A 93 -17.24 -4.26 15.14
N GLN A 94 -17.10 -4.10 13.83
CA GLN A 94 -18.14 -4.53 12.88
C GLN A 94 -18.23 -6.05 12.81
N LEU A 95 -17.09 -6.75 12.89
CA LEU A 95 -17.03 -8.20 12.90
C LEU A 95 -17.62 -8.77 14.20
N GLU A 96 -17.36 -8.15 15.37
CA GLU A 96 -18.00 -8.49 16.66
C GLU A 96 -19.52 -8.51 16.54
N GLY A 97 -20.11 -7.40 16.10
CA GLY A 97 -21.57 -7.28 15.96
C GLY A 97 -22.14 -8.29 14.97
N LEU A 98 -21.42 -8.60 13.89
CA LEU A 98 -21.82 -9.60 12.91
C LEU A 98 -21.83 -11.01 13.50
N ILE A 99 -20.77 -11.40 14.21
CA ILE A 99 -20.67 -12.72 14.87
C ILE A 99 -21.75 -12.85 15.94
N ALA A 100 -21.90 -11.85 16.80
CA ALA A 100 -22.92 -11.82 17.85
C ALA A 100 -24.33 -11.96 17.25
N SER A 101 -24.62 -11.25 16.17
CA SER A 101 -25.90 -11.36 15.47
C SER A 101 -26.14 -12.76 14.88
N LYS A 102 -25.11 -13.40 14.32
CA LYS A 102 -25.21 -14.75 13.75
C LYS A 102 -25.44 -15.81 14.83
N LEU A 103 -24.72 -15.71 15.96
CA LEU A 103 -24.87 -16.62 17.10
C LEU A 103 -26.25 -16.47 17.77
N ARG A 104 -26.79 -15.25 17.81
CA ARG A 104 -28.15 -14.98 18.33
C ARG A 104 -29.25 -15.65 17.50
N GLY A 105 -28.98 -16.02 16.25
CA GLY A 105 -29.93 -16.64 15.32
C GLY A 105 -30.35 -18.07 15.64
N GLY A 106 -30.06 -18.59 16.84
CA GLY A 106 -30.47 -19.93 17.27
C GLY A 106 -29.45 -20.71 18.10
N TYR A 107 -28.26 -20.14 18.36
CA TYR A 107 -27.19 -20.83 19.08
C TYR A 107 -26.99 -20.31 20.51
N LEU A 108 -27.06 -18.98 20.70
CA LEU A 108 -26.86 -18.31 21.98
C LEU A 108 -27.94 -17.25 22.19
N ARG A 109 -28.43 -17.10 23.43
CA ARG A 109 -29.49 -16.10 23.73
C ARG A 109 -28.95 -14.67 23.73
N ASP A 110 -27.82 -14.45 24.41
CA ASP A 110 -27.17 -13.15 24.51
C ASP A 110 -25.64 -13.31 24.40
N PRO A 111 -25.11 -13.48 23.18
CA PRO A 111 -23.68 -13.68 22.99
C PRO A 111 -22.93 -12.37 23.19
N ASP A 112 -22.00 -12.37 24.15
CA ASP A 112 -20.97 -11.32 24.30
C ASP A 112 -19.71 -11.75 23.55
N VAL A 113 -19.32 -10.95 22.55
CA VAL A 113 -18.26 -11.27 21.60
C VAL A 113 -17.29 -10.10 21.52
N SER A 114 -16.00 -10.41 21.72
CA SER A 114 -14.89 -9.49 21.49
C SER A 114 -14.00 -10.01 20.35
N VAL A 115 -13.55 -9.11 19.49
CA VAL A 115 -12.63 -9.41 18.38
C VAL A 115 -11.40 -8.53 18.47
N GLU A 116 -10.25 -9.16 18.59
CA GLU A 116 -8.95 -8.51 18.59
C GLU A 116 -8.12 -8.98 17.40
N ILE A 117 -7.23 -8.12 16.91
CA ILE A 117 -6.30 -8.51 15.85
C ILE A 117 -5.12 -9.21 16.53
N ASP A 118 -5.03 -10.52 16.36
CA ASP A 118 -3.94 -11.34 16.89
C ASP A 118 -2.68 -11.20 16.03
N ARG A 119 -2.86 -11.10 14.70
CA ARG A 119 -1.77 -10.85 13.76
C ARG A 119 -2.28 -10.08 12.55
N TYR A 120 -1.58 -8.99 12.22
CA TYR A 120 -1.78 -8.27 10.97
C TYR A 120 -1.18 -9.04 9.81
N ARG A 121 -1.78 -8.93 8.63
CA ARG A 121 -1.19 -9.41 7.37
C ARG A 121 0.23 -8.83 7.18
N PRO A 122 1.16 -9.63 6.65
CA PRO A 122 2.56 -9.25 6.60
C PRO A 122 2.82 -8.11 5.62
N ILE A 123 4.00 -7.52 5.75
CA ILE A 123 4.58 -6.63 4.75
C ILE A 123 5.66 -7.36 3.96
N PHE A 124 6.01 -6.82 2.80
CA PHE A 124 7.07 -7.36 1.95
C PHE A 124 8.15 -6.30 1.77
N VAL A 125 9.40 -6.67 1.97
CA VAL A 125 10.55 -5.78 1.79
C VAL A 125 11.46 -6.39 0.71
N MET A 126 11.83 -5.59 -0.28
CA MET A 126 12.62 -6.03 -1.43
C MET A 126 13.49 -4.91 -2.01
N GLY A 127 14.42 -5.28 -2.88
CA GLY A 127 15.41 -4.37 -3.47
C GLY A 127 16.71 -4.36 -2.68
N GLU A 128 17.33 -3.18 -2.55
CA GLU A 128 18.64 -2.98 -1.92
C GLU A 128 18.56 -3.00 -0.38
N VAL A 129 18.29 -4.19 0.18
CA VAL A 129 18.24 -4.49 1.62
C VAL A 129 19.11 -5.70 1.97
N GLY A 130 19.39 -5.91 3.25
CA GLY A 130 20.19 -7.04 3.73
C GLY A 130 19.57 -8.41 3.43
N ALA A 131 18.26 -8.54 3.64
CA ALA A 131 17.48 -9.73 3.36
C ALA A 131 16.11 -9.31 2.79
N ALA A 132 15.85 -9.62 1.52
CA ALA A 132 14.53 -9.43 0.95
C ALA A 132 13.58 -10.55 1.42
N GLY A 133 12.32 -10.22 1.68
CA GLY A 133 11.36 -11.21 2.13
C GLY A 133 10.10 -10.64 2.77
N GLN A 134 9.38 -11.54 3.43
CA GLN A 134 8.15 -11.26 4.16
C GLN A 134 8.47 -10.98 5.63
N TYR A 135 7.87 -9.92 6.17
CA TYR A 135 8.07 -9.50 7.57
C TYR A 135 6.74 -9.24 8.28
N SER A 136 6.72 -9.51 9.58
CA SER A 136 5.57 -9.20 10.43
C SER A 136 5.40 -7.69 10.56
N TYR A 137 4.17 -7.22 10.38
CA TYR A 137 3.82 -5.83 10.63
C TYR A 137 3.60 -5.57 12.12
N VAL A 138 4.02 -4.38 12.57
CA VAL A 138 3.73 -3.86 13.92
C VAL A 138 3.01 -2.50 13.77
N PRO A 139 1.95 -2.22 14.54
CA PRO A 139 1.27 -0.92 14.50
C PRO A 139 2.23 0.26 14.67
N GLY A 140 2.09 1.28 13.82
CA GLY A 140 2.96 2.47 13.85
C GLY A 140 4.38 2.22 13.30
N MET A 141 4.59 1.13 12.56
CA MET A 141 5.85 0.87 11.88
C MET A 141 6.04 1.82 10.69
N THR A 142 7.29 2.20 10.43
CA THR A 142 7.71 3.01 9.29
C THR A 142 8.48 2.16 8.29
N ALA A 143 8.66 2.65 7.07
CA ALA A 143 9.52 1.98 6.08
C ALA A 143 10.93 1.75 6.62
N GLN A 144 11.52 2.71 7.33
CA GLN A 144 12.83 2.57 7.96
C GLN A 144 12.88 1.40 8.96
N LYS A 145 11.87 1.25 9.81
CA LYS A 145 11.79 0.12 10.75
C LYS A 145 11.66 -1.21 10.01
N ALA A 146 10.91 -1.25 8.91
CA ALA A 146 10.78 -2.44 8.08
C ALA A 146 12.10 -2.85 7.42
N ILE A 147 12.84 -1.87 6.91
CA ILE A 147 14.17 -2.08 6.33
C ILE A 147 15.16 -2.56 7.40
N ALA A 148 15.09 -2.01 8.62
CA ALA A 148 15.90 -2.49 9.73
C ALA A 148 15.59 -3.95 10.08
N ALA A 149 14.32 -4.35 10.10
CA ALA A 149 13.91 -5.75 10.27
C ALA A 149 14.41 -6.65 9.13
N ALA A 150 14.56 -6.09 7.92
CA ALA A 150 15.12 -6.72 6.74
C ALA A 150 16.66 -6.75 6.72
N GLY A 151 17.33 -6.56 7.85
CA GLY A 151 18.80 -6.60 7.93
C GLY A 151 19.49 -5.29 7.51
N GLY A 152 18.74 -4.19 7.42
CA GLY A 152 19.26 -2.88 7.06
C GLY A 152 19.39 -2.65 5.54
N PHE A 153 19.95 -1.51 5.17
CA PHE A 153 20.21 -1.13 3.78
C PHE A 153 21.42 -1.89 3.22
N SER A 154 21.38 -2.23 1.92
CA SER A 154 22.60 -2.64 1.22
C SER A 154 23.54 -1.42 1.02
N PRO A 155 24.84 -1.64 0.75
CA PRO A 155 25.78 -0.55 0.45
C PRO A 155 25.41 0.32 -0.77
N ARG A 156 24.56 -0.20 -1.66
CA ARG A 156 24.12 0.49 -2.87
C ARG A 156 22.72 1.09 -2.73
N ALA A 157 22.09 1.00 -1.57
CA ALA A 157 20.72 1.45 -1.38
C ALA A 157 20.56 2.98 -1.41
N SER A 158 19.43 3.44 -1.95
CA SER A 158 18.92 4.77 -1.71
C SER A 158 18.30 4.84 -0.31
N GLN A 159 18.80 5.77 0.52
CA GLN A 159 18.41 5.86 1.93
C GLN A 159 17.41 6.99 2.24
N GLU A 160 17.09 7.83 1.26
CA GLU A 160 16.18 8.96 1.47
C GLU A 160 14.71 8.57 1.26
N ASN A 161 14.46 7.81 0.19
CA ASN A 161 13.12 7.48 -0.28
C ASN A 161 12.98 6.00 -0.63
N VAL A 162 11.78 5.47 -0.43
CA VAL A 162 11.37 4.14 -0.89
C VAL A 162 10.11 4.22 -1.73
N ASP A 163 9.91 3.24 -2.59
CA ASP A 163 8.67 3.08 -3.33
C ASP A 163 7.78 2.09 -2.55
N ILE A 164 6.60 2.53 -2.13
CA ILE A 164 5.62 1.69 -1.45
C ILE A 164 4.46 1.39 -2.39
N THR A 165 4.14 0.10 -2.52
CA THR A 165 2.93 -0.38 -3.19
C THR A 165 1.93 -0.87 -2.15
N ARG A 166 0.72 -0.33 -2.22
CA ARG A 166 -0.37 -0.53 -1.26
C ARG A 166 -1.64 -0.94 -1.98
N GLN A 167 -2.37 -1.90 -1.41
CA GLN A 167 -3.74 -2.19 -1.83
C GLN A 167 -4.71 -1.38 -0.97
N PHE A 168 -5.54 -0.55 -1.59
CA PHE A 168 -6.55 0.25 -0.91
C PHE A 168 -7.82 0.32 -1.75
N ASN A 169 -8.97 -0.04 -1.16
CA ASN A 169 -10.28 -0.08 -1.84
C ASN A 169 -10.25 -0.85 -3.18
N GLY A 170 -9.57 -2.00 -3.22
CA GLY A 170 -9.44 -2.84 -4.43
C GLY A 170 -8.55 -2.26 -5.51
N LYS A 171 -7.87 -1.13 -5.25
CA LYS A 171 -6.90 -0.51 -6.17
C LYS A 171 -5.49 -0.68 -5.65
N VAL A 172 -4.56 -0.91 -6.57
CA VAL A 172 -3.12 -0.90 -6.27
C VAL A 172 -2.61 0.52 -6.47
N LEU A 173 -2.05 1.10 -5.41
CA LEU A 173 -1.45 2.43 -5.39
C LEU A 173 0.05 2.27 -5.16
N THR A 174 0.87 2.89 -6.01
CA THR A 174 2.31 2.96 -5.80
C THR A 174 2.72 4.42 -5.61
N GLY A 175 3.52 4.69 -4.59
CA GLY A 175 3.99 6.03 -4.27
C GLY A 175 5.41 6.02 -3.73
N ARG A 176 6.19 7.04 -4.10
CA ARG A 176 7.48 7.31 -3.49
C ARG A 176 7.30 8.13 -2.22
N VAL A 177 7.86 7.65 -1.11
CA VAL A 177 7.80 8.32 0.19
C VAL A 177 9.17 8.35 0.86
N LEU A 178 9.32 9.25 1.83
CA LEU A 178 10.47 9.27 2.74
C LEU A 178 10.52 7.97 3.56
N ILE A 179 11.72 7.53 3.95
CA ILE A 179 11.89 6.34 4.78
C ILE A 179 11.21 6.43 6.16
N SER A 180 10.96 7.65 6.64
CA SER A 180 10.21 7.91 7.87
C SER A 180 8.69 7.72 7.70
N GLY A 181 8.22 7.53 6.47
CA GLY A 181 6.80 7.35 6.17
C GLY A 181 6.19 6.12 6.85
N PRO A 182 4.97 6.22 7.39
CA PRO A 182 4.27 5.10 7.98
C PRO A 182 3.86 4.08 6.90
N ILE A 183 3.93 2.81 7.28
CA ILE A 183 3.47 1.69 6.45
C ILE A 183 2.19 1.09 7.03
N LEU A 184 1.43 0.41 6.17
CA LEU A 184 0.22 -0.33 6.52
C LEU A 184 0.42 -1.83 6.30
N PRO A 185 -0.39 -2.67 6.96
CA PRO A 185 -0.41 -4.11 6.69
C PRO A 185 -0.69 -4.42 5.22
N GLY A 186 0.12 -5.31 4.64
CA GLY A 186 0.06 -5.69 3.23
C GLY A 186 0.88 -4.79 2.29
N ASP A 187 1.53 -3.74 2.79
CA ASP A 187 2.42 -2.91 1.97
C ASP A 187 3.62 -3.72 1.44
N THR A 188 4.00 -3.41 0.21
CA THR A 188 5.27 -3.83 -0.40
C THR A 188 6.21 -2.64 -0.48
N ILE A 189 7.38 -2.76 0.12
CA ILE A 189 8.41 -1.73 0.20
C ILE A 189 9.55 -2.13 -0.73
N TYR A 190 9.82 -1.29 -1.71
CA TYR A 190 10.91 -1.45 -2.66
C TYR A 190 11.99 -0.40 -2.41
N VAL A 191 13.18 -0.87 -2.01
CA VAL A 191 14.36 -0.03 -1.81
C VAL A 191 15.16 -0.01 -3.11
N ARG A 192 15.29 1.17 -3.70
CA ARG A 192 16.00 1.36 -4.97
C ARG A 192 17.51 1.38 -4.76
N GLU A 193 18.23 1.06 -5.82
CA GLU A 193 19.66 1.37 -5.93
C GLU A 193 19.88 2.88 -6.02
N ARG A 194 20.94 3.36 -5.39
CA ARG A 194 21.42 4.74 -5.47
C ARG A 194 22.07 4.93 -6.84
N LEU A 195 21.54 5.88 -7.60
CA LEU A 195 22.23 6.39 -8.78
C LEU A 195 23.37 7.29 -8.30
N PHE A 196 24.55 7.07 -8.89
CA PHE A 196 25.87 7.59 -8.53
C PHE A 196 25.89 9.09 -8.21
#